data_AF-A0A521LS71-F1
#
_entry.id   AF-A0A521LS71-F1
#
_cell.length_a   1.000
_cell.length_b   1.000
_cell.length_c   1.000
_cell.angle_alpha   90.00
_cell.angle_beta   90.00
_cell.angle_gamma   90.00
#
_symmetry.space_group_name_H-M   'P 1'
#
loop_
_entity.id
_entity.type
_entity.pdbx_description
1 polymer ?
#
loop_
_entity_poly.entity_id
_entity_poly.type
_entity_poly.pdbx_seq_one_letter_code
_entity_poly.pdbx_strand_id
1 'polypeptide(L)'
;MTSGTKIGVALGVVAALGLAGVAAFYSLAGDAGNGSCKAARQTAARMTPLAKGEVAAVEIRKDPQPAPELAFTGPDGQPMTLAALKGKTLLVNLWATWCAPCLKEMPALDALQKAMGGPDFAVVAINIDTRNLDKPKAWLAENKVTALPFYGDPQAATFQALRAAHKVEGMPVSIIVDRQGCELGILQGPADWASADSKALMAAATGR
;
A
#
# COMPACT_ATOMS: atom_id res chain seq x y z
N MET A 1 -12.03 58.59 -61.61
CA MET A 1 -10.57 58.49 -61.35
C MET A 1 -10.41 57.93 -59.95
N THR A 2 -10.08 56.64 -59.85
CA THR A 2 -8.79 56.05 -59.35
C THR A 2 -9.02 55.42 -57.98
N SER A 3 -9.03 54.08 -57.90
CA SER A 3 -7.96 53.24 -57.30
C SER A 3 -7.97 53.35 -55.76
N GLY A 4 -8.31 52.34 -54.96
CA GLY A 4 -7.89 50.94 -54.96
C GLY A 4 -7.13 50.69 -53.64
N THR A 5 -7.47 49.63 -52.88
CA THR A 5 -6.57 48.75 -52.08
C THR A 5 -7.38 47.96 -51.03
N LYS A 6 -7.13 46.64 -51.02
CA LYS A 6 -7.66 45.63 -50.09
C LYS A 6 -6.73 45.52 -48.86
N ILE A 7 -7.25 44.91 -47.78
CA ILE A 7 -6.61 43.91 -46.88
C ILE A 7 -7.04 44.16 -45.42
N GLY A 8 -7.49 43.09 -44.75
CA GLY A 8 -7.50 43.02 -43.29
C GLY A 8 -8.65 42.22 -42.67
N VAL A 9 -8.63 40.89 -42.83
CA VAL A 9 -9.40 39.97 -41.97
C VAL A 9 -8.69 39.89 -40.61
N ALA A 10 -9.42 40.08 -39.52
CA ALA A 10 -9.06 39.50 -38.24
C ALA A 10 -10.33 39.18 -37.44
N LEU A 11 -10.52 37.89 -37.20
CA LEU A 11 -11.60 37.26 -36.47
C LEU A 11 -11.76 37.86 -35.07
N GLY A 12 -12.97 38.31 -34.76
CA GLY A 12 -13.43 38.54 -33.40
C GLY A 12 -14.53 37.54 -33.04
N VAL A 13 -14.17 36.29 -32.69
CA VAL A 13 -15.04 35.40 -31.91
C VAL A 13 -14.17 34.54 -31.00
N VAL A 14 -13.88 35.03 -29.79
CA VAL A 14 -13.48 34.19 -28.66
C VAL A 14 -14.51 34.43 -27.56
N ALA A 15 -15.61 33.67 -27.60
CA ALA A 15 -16.57 33.65 -26.50
C ALA A 15 -17.44 32.38 -26.57
N ALA A 16 -16.86 31.19 -26.34
CA ALA A 16 -17.67 29.98 -26.03
C ALA A 16 -16.91 28.78 -25.44
N LEU A 17 -15.73 28.94 -24.80
CA LEU A 17 -14.98 27.79 -24.24
C LEU A 17 -14.64 27.90 -22.75
N GLY A 18 -15.32 28.79 -22.01
CA GLY A 18 -15.02 29.00 -20.59
C GLY A 18 -15.66 28.00 -19.62
N LEU A 19 -16.79 27.38 -19.97
CA LEU A 19 -17.58 26.57 -19.01
C LEU A 19 -17.53 25.06 -19.27
N ALA A 20 -17.35 24.63 -20.52
CA ALA A 20 -17.22 23.20 -20.84
C ALA A 20 -15.86 22.62 -20.39
N GLY A 21 -14.79 23.43 -20.44
CA GLY A 21 -13.45 23.00 -20.04
C GLY A 21 -13.29 22.80 -18.53
N VAL A 22 -13.97 23.62 -17.72
CA VAL A 22 -13.88 23.54 -16.25
C VAL A 22 -14.64 22.31 -15.73
N ALA A 23 -15.83 22.02 -16.26
CA ALA A 23 -16.58 20.82 -15.88
C ALA A 23 -15.81 19.52 -16.25
N ALA A 24 -15.17 19.48 -17.42
CA ALA A 24 -14.36 18.34 -17.84
C ALA A 24 -13.12 18.11 -16.95
N PHE A 25 -12.50 19.18 -16.44
CA PHE A 25 -11.36 19.07 -15.53
C PHE A 25 -11.75 18.56 -14.14
N TYR A 26 -12.91 18.98 -13.62
CA TYR A 26 -13.45 18.47 -12.35
C TYR A 26 -13.95 17.03 -12.44
N SER A 27 -14.51 16.61 -13.58
CA SER A 27 -14.92 15.21 -13.77
C SER A 27 -13.74 14.24 -13.91
N LEU A 28 -12.59 14.68 -14.43
CA LEU A 28 -11.38 13.85 -14.48
C LEU A 28 -10.66 13.72 -13.12
N ALA A 29 -10.92 14.64 -12.18
CA ALA A 29 -10.37 14.60 -10.83
C ALA A 29 -11.34 13.98 -9.78
N GLY A 30 -12.59 13.69 -10.16
CA GLY A 30 -13.68 13.40 -9.21
C GLY A 30 -14.12 11.94 -9.07
N ASP A 31 -13.56 10.99 -9.82
CA ASP A 31 -14.03 9.58 -9.82
C ASP A 31 -12.96 8.56 -9.39
N ALA A 32 -12.01 9.00 -8.55
CA ALA A 32 -10.94 8.13 -8.04
C ALA A 32 -11.36 7.26 -6.83
N GLY A 33 -12.53 7.53 -6.24
CA GLY A 33 -12.93 6.96 -4.94
C GLY A 33 -13.80 5.70 -5.00
N ASN A 34 -14.87 5.69 -5.81
CA ASN A 34 -15.90 4.63 -5.71
C ASN A 34 -15.78 3.52 -6.76
N GLY A 35 -14.95 3.69 -7.80
CA GLY A 35 -14.73 2.70 -8.86
C GLY A 35 -13.35 2.03 -8.85
N SER A 36 -12.36 2.62 -8.17
CA SER A 36 -10.95 2.24 -8.29
C SER A 36 -10.66 0.82 -7.79
N CYS A 37 -11.34 0.37 -6.73
CA CYS A 37 -11.14 -0.95 -6.12
C CYS A 37 -12.11 -2.03 -6.60
N LYS A 38 -12.84 -1.82 -7.71
CA LYS A 38 -13.76 -2.84 -8.24
C LYS A 38 -13.05 -4.14 -8.60
N ALA A 39 -11.84 -4.07 -9.15
CA ALA A 39 -11.04 -5.26 -9.48
C ALA A 39 -10.57 -5.99 -8.20
N ALA A 40 -10.26 -5.24 -7.14
CA ALA A 40 -9.85 -5.78 -5.85
C ALA A 40 -10.92 -6.69 -5.23
N ARG A 41 -12.22 -6.43 -5.46
CA ARG A 41 -13.31 -7.33 -5.00
C ARG A 41 -13.15 -8.76 -5.49
N GLN A 42 -12.77 -8.93 -6.76
CA GLN A 42 -12.56 -10.27 -7.32
C GLN A 42 -11.34 -10.94 -6.68
N THR A 43 -10.28 -10.19 -6.41
CA THR A 43 -9.09 -10.68 -5.70
C THR A 43 -9.42 -11.10 -4.26
N ALA A 44 -10.13 -10.25 -3.51
CA ALA A 44 -10.58 -10.57 -2.16
C ALA A 44 -11.49 -11.81 -2.12
N ALA A 45 -12.38 -11.97 -3.10
CA ALA A 45 -13.21 -13.17 -3.21
C ALA A 45 -12.37 -14.46 -3.38
N ARG A 46 -11.27 -14.41 -4.17
CA ARG A 46 -10.34 -15.56 -4.30
C ARG A 46 -9.55 -15.84 -3.02
N MET A 47 -9.23 -14.80 -2.25
CA MET A 47 -8.52 -14.93 -0.98
C MET A 47 -9.40 -15.49 0.15
N THR A 48 -10.70 -15.21 0.13
CA THR A 48 -11.65 -15.57 1.21
C THR A 48 -11.57 -17.04 1.66
N PRO A 49 -11.60 -18.07 0.77
CA PRO A 49 -11.50 -19.46 1.19
C PRO A 49 -10.10 -19.88 1.70
N LEU A 50 -9.10 -19.00 1.57
CA LEU A 50 -7.70 -19.23 1.97
C LEU A 50 -7.33 -18.55 3.29
N ALA A 51 -8.21 -17.71 3.85
CA ALA A 51 -8.09 -17.20 5.21
C ALA A 51 -8.44 -18.32 6.21
N LYS A 52 -7.51 -19.27 6.38
CA LYS A 52 -7.65 -20.48 7.22
C LYS A 52 -6.32 -20.81 7.90
N GLY A 53 -6.36 -21.75 8.85
CA GLY A 53 -5.17 -22.19 9.57
C GLY A 53 -4.42 -21.03 10.21
N GLU A 54 -3.13 -20.90 9.91
CA GLU A 54 -2.23 -19.87 10.46
C GLU A 54 -2.64 -18.42 10.09
N VAL A 55 -3.51 -18.24 9.09
CA VAL A 55 -4.04 -16.94 8.64
C VAL A 55 -5.57 -16.88 8.73
N ALA A 56 -6.19 -17.73 9.56
CA ALA A 56 -7.65 -17.74 9.75
C ALA A 56 -8.22 -16.41 10.27
N ALA A 57 -7.41 -15.66 11.02
CA ALA A 57 -7.80 -14.36 11.57
C ALA A 57 -7.66 -13.20 10.57
N VAL A 58 -7.22 -13.45 9.33
CA VAL A 58 -7.18 -12.39 8.31
C VAL A 58 -8.61 -12.02 7.92
N GLU A 59 -8.97 -10.78 8.17
CA GLU A 59 -10.26 -10.22 7.77
C GLU A 59 -10.21 -9.73 6.33
N ILE A 60 -10.68 -10.58 5.41
CA ILE A 60 -10.77 -10.23 3.99
C ILE A 60 -11.88 -9.21 3.74
N ARG A 61 -11.57 -8.15 2.97
CA ARG A 61 -12.52 -7.08 2.66
C ARG A 61 -13.53 -7.53 1.60
N LYS A 62 -14.81 -7.57 1.98
CA LYS A 62 -15.91 -7.83 1.04
C LYS A 62 -16.05 -6.71 0.01
N ASP A 63 -15.79 -5.48 0.43
CA ASP A 63 -15.74 -4.31 -0.43
C ASP A 63 -14.43 -3.56 -0.17
N PRO A 64 -13.34 -3.94 -0.87
CA PRO A 64 -12.05 -3.27 -0.78
C PRO A 64 -12.15 -1.78 -1.10
N GLN A 65 -11.42 -0.99 -0.32
CA GLN A 65 -11.28 0.45 -0.46
C GLN A 65 -9.80 0.80 -0.62
N PRO A 66 -9.46 2.01 -1.11
CA PRO A 66 -8.07 2.46 -1.13
C PRO A 66 -7.43 2.31 0.26
N ALA A 67 -6.22 1.74 0.30
CA ALA A 67 -5.46 1.63 1.54
C ALA A 67 -5.12 3.03 2.09
N PRO A 68 -5.00 3.20 3.43
CA PRO A 68 -4.58 4.47 4.01
C PRO A 68 -3.25 4.96 3.42
N GLU A 69 -3.12 6.28 3.26
CA GLU A 69 -1.87 6.88 2.85
C GLU A 69 -0.85 6.76 3.99
N LEU A 70 0.14 5.87 3.82
CA LEU A 70 1.23 5.72 4.76
C LEU A 70 2.50 6.33 4.17
N ALA A 71 3.15 7.21 4.93
CA ALA A 71 4.44 7.81 4.63
C ALA A 71 5.50 7.30 5.61
N PHE A 72 6.67 6.93 5.09
CA PHE A 72 7.76 6.33 5.86
C PHE A 72 9.09 6.53 5.11
N THR A 73 10.19 6.12 5.73
CA THR A 73 11.53 6.13 5.13
C THR A 73 11.79 4.78 4.44
N GLY A 74 12.26 4.83 3.20
CA GLY A 74 12.66 3.68 2.41
C GLY A 74 14.03 3.10 2.77
N PRO A 75 14.43 1.98 2.14
CA PRO A 75 15.69 1.29 2.42
C PRO A 75 16.96 2.10 2.10
N ASP A 76 16.83 3.09 1.22
CA ASP A 76 17.86 4.06 0.85
C ASP A 76 17.93 5.27 1.79
N GLY A 77 17.06 5.31 2.80
CA GLY A 77 16.96 6.44 3.73
C GLY A 77 16.12 7.61 3.21
N GLN A 78 15.46 7.48 2.04
CA GLN A 78 14.65 8.56 1.47
C GLN A 78 13.18 8.47 1.90
N PRO A 79 12.46 9.60 2.05
CA PRO A 79 11.02 9.59 2.26
C PRO A 79 10.28 8.94 1.09
N MET A 80 9.29 8.11 1.40
CA MET A 80 8.41 7.49 0.41
C MET A 80 7.01 7.24 0.97
N THR A 81 6.10 6.83 0.09
CA THR A 81 4.73 6.43 0.45
C THR A 81 4.39 5.06 -0.12
N LEU A 82 3.31 4.43 0.37
CA LEU A 82 2.78 3.21 -0.26
C LEU A 82 2.47 3.38 -1.75
N ALA A 83 2.09 4.59 -2.17
CA ALA A 83 1.80 4.86 -3.58
C ALA A 83 3.01 4.65 -4.50
N ALA A 84 4.23 4.85 -3.99
CA ALA A 84 5.47 4.58 -4.72
C ALA A 84 5.71 3.09 -5.00
N LEU A 85 5.01 2.20 -4.28
CA LEU A 85 5.08 0.75 -4.43
C LEU A 85 3.91 0.16 -5.25
N LYS A 86 3.05 1.01 -5.83
CA LYS A 86 1.99 0.57 -6.75
C LYS A 86 2.58 -0.27 -7.89
N GLY A 87 1.76 -1.18 -8.39
CA GLY A 87 2.18 -2.21 -9.34
C GLY A 87 2.69 -3.49 -8.67
N LYS A 88 2.76 -3.57 -7.34
CA LYS A 88 3.02 -4.80 -6.56
C LYS A 88 1.87 -5.07 -5.60
N THR A 89 1.56 -6.34 -5.37
CA THR A 89 0.80 -6.74 -4.18
C THR A 89 1.72 -6.58 -2.98
N LEU A 90 1.24 -5.98 -1.90
CA LEU A 90 2.03 -5.69 -0.72
C LEU A 90 1.47 -6.42 0.50
N LEU A 91 2.35 -6.97 1.32
CA LEU A 91 2.06 -7.27 2.72
C LEU A 91 2.73 -6.19 3.57
N VAL A 92 1.95 -5.21 4.01
CA VAL A 92 2.43 -4.08 4.81
C VAL A 92 2.30 -4.45 6.28
N ASN A 93 3.41 -4.51 7.00
CA ASN A 93 3.44 -4.89 8.42
C ASN A 93 4.01 -3.75 9.25
N LEU A 94 3.40 -3.45 10.40
CA LEU A 94 3.99 -2.55 11.39
C LEU A 94 4.60 -3.35 12.54
N TRP A 95 5.87 -3.08 12.84
CA TRP A 95 6.61 -3.76 13.91
C TRP A 95 7.48 -2.79 14.71
N ALA A 96 7.85 -3.20 15.93
CA ALA A 96 8.77 -2.46 16.76
C ALA A 96 9.60 -3.38 17.65
N THR A 97 10.80 -2.94 18.06
CA THR A 97 11.71 -3.76 18.88
C THR A 97 11.26 -3.97 20.32
N TRP A 98 10.28 -3.19 20.77
CA TRP A 98 9.63 -3.33 22.07
C TRP A 98 8.37 -4.21 22.02
N CYS A 99 7.96 -4.64 20.83
CA CYS A 99 6.82 -5.52 20.63
C CYS A 99 7.28 -6.97 20.47
N ALA A 100 7.22 -7.74 21.56
CA ALA A 100 7.60 -9.15 21.57
C ALA A 100 6.91 -10.02 20.49
N PRO A 101 5.58 -9.94 20.27
CA PRO A 101 4.95 -10.73 19.21
C PRO A 101 5.40 -10.30 17.80
N CYS A 102 5.69 -9.01 17.58
CA CYS A 102 6.23 -8.53 16.32
C CYS A 102 7.58 -9.18 16.03
N LEU A 103 8.50 -9.19 17.00
CA LEU A 103 9.81 -9.82 16.86
C LEU A 103 9.71 -11.31 16.52
N LYS A 104 8.72 -12.01 17.09
CA LYS A 104 8.50 -13.44 16.87
C LYS A 104 8.11 -13.78 15.42
N GLU A 105 7.37 -12.91 14.72
CA GLU A 105 6.93 -13.16 13.34
C GLU A 105 7.92 -12.68 12.27
N MET A 106 8.90 -11.83 12.61
CA MET A 106 9.85 -11.29 11.63
C MET A 106 10.60 -12.35 10.80
N PRO A 107 11.06 -13.49 11.37
CA PRO A 107 11.67 -14.55 10.56
C PRO A 107 10.70 -15.18 9.55
N ALA A 108 9.40 -15.24 9.88
CA ALA A 108 8.38 -15.78 8.98
C ALA A 108 8.09 -14.80 7.81
N LEU A 109 8.02 -13.50 8.11
CA LEU A 109 7.94 -12.43 7.10
C LEU A 109 9.15 -12.44 6.16
N ASP A 110 10.35 -12.64 6.72
CA ASP A 110 11.59 -12.77 5.96
C ASP A 110 11.56 -13.97 5.01
N ALA A 111 11.11 -15.14 5.50
CA ALA A 111 10.96 -16.34 4.69
C ALA A 111 9.91 -16.17 3.58
N LEU A 112 8.81 -15.46 3.85
CA LEU A 112 7.81 -15.12 2.84
C LEU A 112 8.41 -14.22 1.74
N GLN A 113 9.16 -13.18 2.14
CA GLN A 113 9.86 -12.30 1.20
C GLN A 113 10.87 -13.08 0.35
N LYS A 114 11.62 -14.02 0.94
CA LYS A 114 12.53 -14.92 0.19
C LYS A 114 11.79 -15.79 -0.83
N ALA A 115 10.62 -16.31 -0.45
CA ALA A 115 9.87 -17.25 -1.28
C ALA A 115 9.10 -16.56 -2.43
N MET A 116 8.56 -15.37 -2.19
CA MET A 116 7.59 -14.74 -3.09
C MET A 116 7.99 -13.35 -3.58
N GLY A 117 8.95 -12.71 -2.92
CA GLY A 117 9.37 -11.34 -3.22
C GLY A 117 9.90 -11.20 -4.65
N GLY A 118 9.53 -10.11 -5.32
CA GLY A 118 9.95 -9.88 -6.70
C GLY A 118 9.21 -8.76 -7.41
N PRO A 119 9.08 -8.83 -8.75
CA PRO A 119 8.40 -7.81 -9.55
C PRO A 119 6.94 -7.56 -9.16
N ASP A 120 6.26 -8.59 -8.65
CA ASP A 120 4.81 -8.59 -8.41
C ASP A 120 4.39 -8.54 -6.94
N PHE A 121 5.32 -8.82 -6.02
CA PHE A 121 5.03 -8.93 -4.59
C PHE A 121 6.19 -8.39 -3.75
N ALA A 122 5.86 -7.75 -2.63
CA ALA A 122 6.82 -7.36 -1.60
C ALA A 122 6.20 -7.36 -0.20
N VAL A 123 7.00 -7.77 0.79
CA VAL A 123 6.76 -7.50 2.21
C VAL A 123 7.34 -6.12 2.53
N VAL A 124 6.52 -5.26 3.11
CA VAL A 124 6.86 -3.90 3.54
C VAL A 124 6.73 -3.85 5.06
N ALA A 125 7.77 -4.32 5.76
CA ALA A 125 7.81 -4.34 7.22
C ALA A 125 8.37 -3.00 7.76
N ILE A 126 7.48 -2.10 8.16
CA ILE A 126 7.78 -0.75 8.60
C ILE A 126 8.06 -0.78 10.10
N ASN A 127 9.30 -0.46 10.47
CA ASN A 127 9.67 -0.28 11.86
C ASN A 127 9.15 1.07 12.38
N ILE A 128 8.53 1.06 13.57
CA ILE A 128 7.98 2.27 14.20
C ILE A 128 8.68 2.64 15.53
N ASP A 129 9.92 2.18 15.76
CA ASP A 129 10.68 2.61 16.93
C ASP A 129 10.95 4.12 16.84
N THR A 130 10.59 4.86 17.90
CA THR A 130 10.78 6.32 17.97
C THR A 130 12.03 6.73 18.75
N ARG A 131 12.77 5.74 19.28
CA ARG A 131 13.99 5.91 20.07
C ARG A 131 14.96 4.77 19.73
N ASN A 132 16.26 5.01 19.93
CA ASN A 132 17.31 4.03 19.65
C ASN A 132 17.21 3.46 18.22
N LEU A 133 17.20 4.33 17.21
CA LEU A 133 16.89 4.00 15.81
C LEU A 133 17.86 3.01 15.16
N ASP A 134 19.02 2.76 15.78
CA ASP A 134 19.97 1.73 15.34
C ASP A 134 19.56 0.31 15.81
N LYS A 135 18.81 0.21 16.91
CA LYS A 135 18.39 -1.07 17.52
C LYS A 135 17.59 -1.96 16.56
N PRO A 136 16.61 -1.45 15.78
CA PRO A 136 15.89 -2.26 14.80
C PRO A 136 16.81 -2.92 13.77
N LYS A 137 17.76 -2.17 13.20
CA LYS A 137 18.71 -2.69 12.20
C LYS A 137 19.66 -3.72 12.80
N ALA A 138 20.18 -3.46 13.99
CA ALA A 138 21.01 -4.41 14.73
C ALA A 138 20.26 -5.71 15.00
N TRP A 139 19.00 -5.61 15.46
CA TRP A 139 18.17 -6.79 15.74
C TRP A 139 17.94 -7.64 14.49
N LEU A 140 17.64 -7.03 13.33
CA LEU A 140 17.49 -7.78 12.07
C LEU A 140 18.76 -8.55 11.70
N ALA A 141 19.93 -7.90 11.83
CA ALA A 141 21.22 -8.51 11.56
C ALA A 141 21.53 -9.68 12.51
N GLU A 142 21.34 -9.48 13.82
CA GLU A 142 21.54 -10.50 14.86
C GLU A 142 20.65 -11.73 14.64
N ASN A 143 19.41 -11.52 14.19
CA ASN A 143 18.42 -12.57 13.98
C ASN A 143 18.41 -13.12 12.55
N LYS A 144 19.39 -12.73 11.71
CA LYS A 144 19.56 -13.20 10.33
C LYS A 144 18.35 -12.93 9.41
N VAL A 145 17.55 -11.92 9.75
CA VAL A 145 16.49 -11.39 8.90
C VAL A 145 17.15 -10.51 7.84
N THR A 146 17.22 -11.00 6.61
CA THR A 146 18.17 -10.55 5.59
C THR A 146 17.53 -10.22 4.25
N ALA A 147 16.32 -10.72 3.98
CA ALA A 147 15.59 -10.46 2.76
C ALA A 147 14.61 -9.29 2.86
N LEU A 148 14.21 -8.90 4.08
CA LEU A 148 13.37 -7.74 4.31
C LEU A 148 14.19 -6.44 4.12
N PRO A 149 13.81 -5.56 3.17
CA PRO A 149 14.37 -4.22 3.13
C PRO A 149 13.97 -3.44 4.39
N PHE A 150 14.85 -2.57 4.87
CA PHE A 150 14.57 -1.77 6.06
C PHE A 150 13.68 -0.56 5.73
N TYR A 151 12.44 -0.58 6.18
CA TYR A 151 11.55 0.58 6.17
C TYR A 151 11.41 1.14 7.58
N GLY A 152 11.44 2.46 7.74
CA GLY A 152 11.44 3.09 9.06
C GLY A 152 10.55 4.32 9.15
N ASP A 153 9.79 4.42 10.24
CA ASP A 153 8.96 5.57 10.59
C ASP A 153 9.25 5.99 12.03
N PRO A 154 10.28 6.83 12.25
CA PRO A 154 10.72 7.23 13.59
C PRO A 154 9.72 8.15 14.32
N GLN A 155 8.64 8.55 13.65
CA GLN A 155 7.56 9.35 14.23
C GLN A 155 6.35 8.48 14.60
N ALA A 156 6.34 7.20 14.23
CA ALA A 156 5.20 6.30 14.32
C ALA A 156 3.91 6.89 13.69
N ALA A 157 4.06 7.77 12.70
CA ALA A 157 2.97 8.43 12.00
C ALA A 157 2.08 7.42 11.24
N THR A 158 2.67 6.36 10.71
CA THR A 158 1.97 5.25 10.06
C THR A 158 1.01 4.54 11.02
N PHE A 159 1.45 4.27 12.25
CA PHE A 159 0.58 3.70 13.29
C PHE A 159 -0.57 4.65 13.64
N GLN A 160 -0.32 5.96 13.77
CA GLN A 160 -1.38 6.94 14.03
C GLN A 160 -2.37 7.05 12.87
N ALA A 161 -1.90 7.01 11.63
CA ALA A 161 -2.75 7.02 10.44
C ALA A 161 -3.69 5.80 10.43
N LEU A 162 -3.17 4.61 10.74
CA LEU A 162 -4.00 3.41 10.88
C LEU A 162 -4.98 3.51 12.05
N ARG A 163 -4.60 4.12 13.18
CA ARG A 163 -5.53 4.32 14.30
C ARG A 163 -6.66 5.26 13.93
N ALA A 164 -6.36 6.37 13.27
CA ALA A 164 -7.36 7.33 12.80
C ALA A 164 -8.34 6.70 11.78
N ALA A 165 -7.86 5.75 10.99
CA ALA A 165 -8.68 4.96 10.07
C ALA A 165 -9.45 3.80 10.76
N HIS A 166 -9.36 3.66 12.09
CA HIS A 166 -9.93 2.54 12.86
C HIS A 166 -9.43 1.17 12.39
N LYS A 167 -8.16 1.11 11.96
CA LYS A 167 -7.52 -0.10 11.40
C LYS A 167 -6.56 -0.77 12.36
N VAL A 168 -6.24 -0.18 13.51
CA VAL A 168 -5.29 -0.79 14.46
C VAL A 168 -5.66 -0.50 15.90
N GLU A 169 -5.67 -1.57 16.69
CA GLU A 169 -5.93 -1.52 18.13
C GLU A 169 -4.68 -1.91 18.94
N GLY A 170 -3.74 -2.64 18.32
CA GLY A 170 -2.52 -3.13 18.93
C GLY A 170 -1.47 -3.50 17.88
N MET A 171 -0.41 -4.19 18.29
CA MET A 171 0.65 -4.63 17.38
C MET A 171 0.99 -6.12 17.55
N PRO A 172 1.49 -6.79 16.50
CA PRO A 172 1.66 -6.26 15.14
C PRO A 172 0.32 -6.09 14.41
N VAL A 173 0.35 -5.36 13.29
CA VAL A 173 -0.75 -5.29 12.34
C VAL A 173 -0.20 -5.51 10.94
N SER A 174 -0.88 -6.32 10.15
CA SER A 174 -0.52 -6.60 8.76
C SER A 174 -1.69 -6.29 7.82
N ILE A 175 -1.44 -5.51 6.77
CA ILE A 175 -2.41 -5.12 5.76
C ILE A 175 -1.99 -5.73 4.43
N ILE A 176 -2.91 -6.40 3.76
CA ILE A 176 -2.72 -6.93 2.40
C ILE A 176 -3.27 -5.89 1.43
N VAL A 177 -2.42 -5.39 0.54
CA VAL A 177 -2.76 -4.35 -0.44
C VAL A 177 -2.53 -4.90 -1.85
N ASP A 178 -3.46 -4.65 -2.76
CA ASP A 178 -3.31 -5.07 -4.16
C ASP A 178 -2.39 -4.13 -4.96
N ARG A 179 -2.15 -4.48 -6.23
CA ARG A 179 -1.29 -3.70 -7.13
C ARG A 179 -1.79 -2.28 -7.42
N GLN A 180 -3.06 -2.00 -7.19
CA GLN A 180 -3.68 -0.69 -7.43
C GLN A 180 -3.66 0.19 -6.17
N GLY A 181 -3.31 -0.39 -5.02
CA GLY A 181 -3.31 0.28 -3.72
C GLY A 181 -4.60 0.08 -2.93
N CYS A 182 -5.38 -0.95 -3.23
CA CYS A 182 -6.62 -1.28 -2.53
C CYS A 182 -6.38 -2.29 -1.41
N GLU A 183 -6.98 -2.07 -0.24
CA GLU A 183 -6.88 -2.97 0.91
C GLU A 183 -7.72 -4.24 0.68
N LEU A 184 -7.06 -5.37 0.54
CA LEU A 184 -7.66 -6.69 0.36
C LEU A 184 -8.01 -7.36 1.69
N GLY A 185 -7.23 -7.09 2.74
CA GLY A 185 -7.48 -7.65 4.07
C GLY A 185 -6.57 -7.08 5.13
N ILE A 186 -6.90 -7.34 6.39
CA ILE A 186 -6.08 -6.96 7.55
C ILE A 186 -5.95 -8.13 8.52
N LEU A 187 -4.86 -8.16 9.26
CA LEU A 187 -4.67 -9.02 10.41
C LEU A 187 -4.23 -8.18 11.60
N GLN A 188 -4.94 -8.31 12.72
CA GLN A 188 -4.49 -7.83 14.03
C GLN A 188 -3.77 -8.98 14.74
N GLY A 189 -2.53 -8.75 15.16
CA GLY A 189 -1.68 -9.76 15.79
C GLY A 189 -0.79 -10.53 14.81
N PRO A 190 0.06 -11.42 15.35
CA PRO A 190 1.08 -12.11 14.57
C PRO A 190 0.50 -13.31 13.79
N ALA A 191 1.17 -13.71 12.71
CA ALA A 191 0.91 -14.98 12.02
C ALA A 191 2.21 -15.67 11.58
N ASP A 192 2.15 -16.98 11.35
CA ASP A 192 3.20 -17.68 10.62
C ASP A 192 3.07 -17.41 9.11
N TRP A 193 3.66 -16.28 8.69
CA TRP A 193 3.70 -15.86 7.28
C TRP A 193 4.52 -16.80 6.37
N ALA A 194 5.29 -17.74 6.92
CA ALA A 194 6.04 -18.73 6.16
C ALA A 194 5.23 -20.01 5.87
N SER A 195 4.08 -20.18 6.53
CA SER A 195 3.22 -21.36 6.40
C SER A 195 2.68 -21.56 4.98
N ALA A 196 2.20 -22.78 4.70
CA ALA A 196 1.55 -23.09 3.43
C ALA A 196 0.26 -22.28 3.22
N ASP A 197 -0.51 -22.06 4.29
CA ASP A 197 -1.75 -21.27 4.24
C ASP A 197 -1.44 -19.80 3.90
N SER A 198 -0.43 -19.21 4.55
CA SER A 198 0.03 -17.84 4.27
C SER A 198 0.47 -17.69 2.80
N LYS A 199 1.29 -18.62 2.30
CA LYS A 199 1.75 -18.60 0.90
C LYS A 199 0.60 -18.75 -0.09
N ALA A 200 -0.36 -19.63 0.19
CA ALA A 200 -1.54 -19.81 -0.65
C ALA A 200 -2.40 -18.53 -0.69
N LEU A 201 -2.66 -17.94 0.48
CA LEU A 201 -3.41 -16.68 0.60
C LEU A 201 -2.74 -15.56 -0.21
N MET A 202 -1.41 -15.40 -0.07
CA MET A 202 -0.66 -14.38 -0.77
C MET A 202 -0.53 -14.66 -2.27
N ALA A 203 -0.46 -15.93 -2.69
CA ALA A 203 -0.47 -16.29 -4.11
C ALA A 203 -1.79 -15.85 -4.78
N ALA A 204 -2.93 -16.13 -4.14
CA ALA A 204 -4.23 -15.67 -4.60
C ALA A 204 -4.33 -14.14 -4.67
N ALA A 205 -3.71 -13.42 -3.71
CA ALA A 205 -3.62 -11.96 -3.70
C ALA A 205 -2.76 -11.41 -4.86
N THR A 206 -1.75 -12.15 -5.30
CA THR A 206 -0.92 -11.80 -6.48
C THR A 206 -1.56 -12.19 -7.81
N GLY A 207 -2.68 -12.93 -7.79
CA GLY A 207 -3.33 -13.47 -9.00
C GLY A 207 -2.57 -14.64 -9.63
N ARG A 208 -1.79 -15.37 -8.84
CA ARG A 208 -1.06 -16.59 -9.23
C ARG A 208 -1.77 -17.84 -8.73
#